data_AF-A0A915D014-F1
#
_entry.id   AF-A0A915D014-F1
#
_cell.length_a   1.000
_cell.length_b   1.000
_cell.length_c   1.000
_cell.angle_alpha   90.00
_cell.angle_beta   90.00
_cell.angle_gamma   90.00
#
_symmetry.space_group_name_H-M   'P 1'
#
loop_
_entity.id
_entity.type
_entity.pdbx_description
1 polymer ?
#
loop_
_entity_poly.entity_id
_entity_poly.type
_entity_poly.pdbx_seq_one_letter_code
_entity_poly.pdbx_strand_id
1 'polypeptide(L)'
;MSGIVSNKALLLISVVGVYCTVLTTIYANFPEMKPEEKEHFKYPRSLDDAKLLGKVLSKYKDQHFYKVLAGVAAVYLVLQSFAIPGSIFLTILSGYLFPFPIALAVVCLCSASGAAVCYFLSQSLGRKIILKYFPERIQKWQAEIQKQKENLFNYIVFLRVTPILPNWFINVASPLLDVPLKPFFFGTLAGVAPPSFCSFKRVQHSK
;
A
#
# COMPACT_ATOMS: atom_id res chain seq x y z
N MET A 1 -1.03 -2.55 33.59
CA MET A 1 -0.95 -3.19 32.25
C MET A 1 -2.25 -3.09 31.43
N SER A 2 -3.44 -3.13 32.06
CA SER A 2 -4.75 -3.03 31.37
C SER A 2 -4.94 -1.78 30.49
N GLY A 3 -4.62 -0.57 31.01
CA GLY A 3 -4.83 0.68 30.26
C GLY A 3 -3.98 0.85 28.99
N ILE A 4 -2.76 0.30 28.92
CA ILE A 4 -1.89 0.42 27.74
C ILE A 4 -2.37 -0.50 26.61
N VAL A 5 -2.85 -1.70 26.96
CA VAL A 5 -3.45 -2.63 25.98
C VAL A 5 -4.75 -2.02 25.44
N SER A 6 -5.56 -1.40 26.30
CA SER A 6 -6.76 -0.67 25.93
C SER A 6 -6.49 0.46 24.93
N ASN A 7 -5.47 1.29 25.16
CA ASN A 7 -5.15 2.41 24.26
C ASN A 7 -4.65 1.96 22.88
N LYS A 8 -3.89 0.86 22.82
CA LYS A 8 -3.40 0.28 21.57
C LYS A 8 -4.52 -0.38 20.76
N ALA A 9 -5.42 -1.08 21.44
CA ALA A 9 -6.62 -1.64 20.84
C ALA A 9 -7.52 -0.52 20.29
N LEU A 10 -7.71 0.55 21.07
CA LEU A 10 -8.47 1.73 20.64
C LEU A 10 -7.85 2.38 19.39
N LEU A 11 -6.52 2.55 19.34
CA LEU A 11 -5.83 3.06 18.15
C LEU A 11 -6.13 2.20 16.91
N LEU A 12 -6.01 0.87 17.02
CA LEU A 12 -6.29 -0.04 15.92
C LEU A 12 -7.77 0.04 15.48
N ILE A 13 -8.70 0.04 16.43
CA ILE A 13 -10.14 0.17 16.17
C ILE A 13 -10.43 1.49 15.46
N SER A 14 -9.85 2.60 15.90
CA SER A 14 -10.01 3.91 15.27
C SER A 14 -9.48 3.92 13.84
N VAL A 15 -8.30 3.37 13.59
CA VAL A 15 -7.73 3.28 12.23
C VAL A 15 -8.60 2.43 11.32
N VAL A 16 -9.05 1.25 11.78
CA VAL A 16 -9.96 0.39 11.04
C VAL A 16 -11.29 1.09 10.79
N GLY A 17 -11.86 1.75 11.79
CA GLY A 17 -13.11 2.50 11.69
C GLY A 17 -13.05 3.61 10.65
N VAL A 18 -11.93 4.34 10.56
CA VAL A 18 -11.69 5.34 9.51
C VAL A 18 -11.69 4.69 8.13
N TYR A 19 -10.94 3.60 7.93
CA TYR A 19 -10.93 2.91 6.64
C TYR A 19 -12.29 2.34 6.25
N CYS A 20 -13.02 1.71 7.18
CA CYS A 20 -14.37 1.24 6.93
C CYS A 20 -15.29 2.38 6.52
N THR A 21 -15.24 3.51 7.24
CA THR A 21 -16.06 4.69 6.93
C THR A 21 -15.76 5.24 5.53
N VAL A 22 -14.48 5.37 5.18
CA VAL A 22 -14.06 5.82 3.84
C VAL A 22 -14.53 4.85 2.76
N LEU A 23 -14.31 3.55 2.93
CA LEU A 23 -14.72 2.53 1.96
C LEU A 23 -16.23 2.48 1.79
N THR A 24 -17.00 2.52 2.89
CA THR A 24 -18.47 2.56 2.85
C THR A 24 -18.96 3.84 2.17
N THR A 25 -18.34 4.98 2.43
CA THR A 25 -18.70 6.26 1.79
C THR A 25 -18.47 6.19 0.28
N ILE A 26 -17.32 5.66 -0.15
CA ILE A 26 -17.02 5.48 -1.58
C ILE A 26 -18.02 4.51 -2.21
N TYR A 27 -18.32 3.39 -1.54
CA TYR A 27 -19.26 2.37 -2.03
C TYR A 27 -20.67 2.94 -2.18
N ALA A 28 -21.18 3.64 -1.16
CA ALA A 28 -22.51 4.25 -1.17
C ALA A 28 -22.66 5.35 -2.23
N ASN A 29 -21.58 6.05 -2.57
CA ASN A 29 -21.57 7.08 -3.60
C ASN A 29 -21.18 6.56 -4.99
N PHE A 30 -20.87 5.26 -5.11
CA PHE A 30 -20.46 4.66 -6.37
C PHE A 30 -21.67 4.56 -7.32
N PRO A 31 -21.50 4.88 -8.63
CA PRO A 31 -22.58 4.77 -9.61
C PRO A 31 -23.25 3.39 -9.63
N GLU A 32 -24.54 3.35 -9.92
CA GLU A 32 -25.25 2.08 -10.07
C GLU A 32 -24.65 1.25 -11.22
N MET A 33 -24.34 0.00 -10.89
CA MET A 33 -23.79 -0.98 -11.83
C MET A 33 -24.85 -1.98 -12.27
N LYS A 34 -24.78 -2.39 -13.54
CA LYS A 34 -25.61 -3.51 -14.01
C LYS A 34 -25.22 -4.78 -13.25
N PRO A 35 -26.15 -5.74 -13.04
CA PRO A 35 -25.87 -6.97 -12.31
C PRO A 35 -24.68 -7.77 -12.85
N GLU A 36 -24.53 -7.83 -14.18
CA GLU A 36 -23.41 -8.47 -14.88
C GLU A 36 -22.07 -7.79 -14.58
N GLU A 37 -22.05 -6.47 -14.42
CA GLU A 37 -20.83 -5.70 -14.13
C GLU A 37 -20.41 -5.85 -12.65
N LYS A 38 -21.38 -6.05 -11.75
CA LYS A 38 -21.12 -6.31 -10.33
C LYS A 38 -20.36 -7.62 -10.09
N GLU A 39 -20.55 -8.63 -10.94
CA GLU A 39 -19.83 -9.90 -10.84
C GLU A 39 -18.31 -9.71 -11.00
N HIS A 40 -17.92 -8.78 -11.86
CA HIS A 40 -16.53 -8.45 -12.12
C HIS A 40 -16.01 -7.29 -11.24
N PHE A 41 -16.87 -6.61 -10.49
CA PHE A 41 -16.50 -5.58 -9.53
C PHE A 41 -16.05 -6.17 -8.19
N LYS A 42 -14.96 -6.93 -8.22
CA LYS A 42 -14.34 -7.59 -7.07
C LYS A 42 -12.85 -7.33 -7.02
N TYR A 43 -12.25 -7.43 -5.84
CA TYR A 43 -10.80 -7.31 -5.71
C TYR A 43 -10.09 -8.38 -6.56
N PRO A 44 -9.16 -7.99 -7.45
CA PRO A 44 -8.54 -8.92 -8.38
C PRO A 44 -7.54 -9.83 -7.69
N ARG A 45 -7.69 -11.15 -7.87
CA ARG A 45 -6.77 -12.16 -7.35
C ARG A 45 -5.89 -12.77 -8.43
N SER A 46 -6.28 -12.58 -9.69
CA SER A 46 -5.56 -12.99 -10.89
C SER A 46 -5.38 -11.82 -11.86
N LEU A 47 -4.51 -12.00 -12.86
CA LEU A 47 -4.36 -11.02 -13.94
C LEU A 47 -5.65 -10.88 -14.76
N ASP A 48 -6.41 -11.95 -14.93
CA ASP A 48 -7.66 -11.91 -15.68
C ASP A 48 -8.77 -11.19 -14.90
N ASP A 49 -8.85 -11.38 -13.58
CA ASP A 49 -9.72 -10.55 -12.73
C ASP A 49 -9.35 -9.06 -12.85
N ALA A 50 -8.05 -8.74 -12.85
CA ALA A 50 -7.58 -7.36 -12.97
C ALA A 50 -7.97 -6.73 -14.32
N LYS A 51 -7.89 -7.49 -15.41
CA LYS A 51 -8.33 -7.04 -16.74
C LYS A 51 -9.85 -6.81 -16.77
N LEU A 52 -10.64 -7.74 -16.24
CA LEU A 52 -12.11 -7.63 -16.22
C LEU A 52 -12.56 -6.44 -15.37
N LEU A 53 -11.99 -6.30 -14.17
CA LEU A 53 -12.23 -5.15 -13.31
C LEU A 53 -11.82 -3.85 -13.99
N GLY A 54 -10.68 -3.84 -14.69
CA GLY A 54 -10.20 -2.72 -15.48
C GLY A 54 -11.21 -2.30 -16.56
N LYS A 55 -11.74 -3.26 -17.33
CA LYS A 55 -12.77 -2.98 -18.35
C LYS A 55 -14.02 -2.35 -17.75
N VAL A 56 -14.54 -2.91 -16.66
CA VAL A 56 -15.70 -2.36 -15.94
C VAL A 56 -15.39 -0.95 -15.47
N LEU A 57 -14.32 -0.76 -14.70
CA LEU A 57 -13.96 0.55 -14.15
C LEU A 57 -13.66 1.60 -15.21
N SER A 58 -13.10 1.21 -16.37
CA SER A 58 -12.84 2.14 -17.46
C SER A 58 -14.12 2.74 -18.02
N LYS A 59 -15.21 1.97 -18.10
CA LYS A 59 -16.53 2.45 -18.52
C LYS A 59 -17.08 3.54 -17.59
N TYR A 60 -16.90 3.37 -16.28
CA TYR A 60 -17.37 4.34 -15.28
C TYR A 60 -16.45 5.55 -15.12
N LYS A 61 -15.15 5.37 -15.36
CA LYS A 61 -14.14 6.42 -15.22
C LYS A 61 -14.46 7.64 -16.09
N ASP A 62 -15.02 7.46 -17.28
CA ASP A 62 -15.26 8.58 -18.20
C ASP A 62 -16.31 9.57 -17.67
N GLN A 63 -17.31 9.09 -16.92
CA GLN A 63 -18.33 9.93 -16.28
C GLN A 63 -18.00 10.25 -14.81
N HIS A 64 -17.20 9.42 -14.15
CA HIS A 64 -16.96 9.48 -12.71
C HIS A 64 -15.49 9.31 -12.34
N PHE A 65 -14.61 10.04 -13.01
CA PHE A 65 -13.15 9.94 -12.86
C PHE A 65 -12.69 9.96 -11.40
N TYR A 66 -13.10 10.97 -10.63
CA TYR A 66 -12.69 11.14 -9.24
C TYR A 66 -13.22 10.05 -8.31
N LYS A 67 -14.40 9.48 -8.59
CA LYS A 67 -14.96 8.38 -7.79
C LYS A 67 -14.15 7.10 -7.98
N VAL A 68 -13.80 6.78 -9.23
CA VAL A 68 -12.95 5.61 -9.55
C VAL A 68 -11.54 5.80 -8.97
N LEU A 69 -10.98 7.00 -9.10
CA LEU A 69 -9.69 7.37 -8.51
C LEU A 69 -9.68 7.19 -6.99
N ALA A 70 -10.68 7.75 -6.29
CA ALA A 70 -10.83 7.64 -4.84
C ALA A 70 -11.00 6.18 -4.40
N GLY A 71 -11.78 5.38 -5.13
CA GLY A 71 -11.95 3.96 -4.84
C GLY A 71 -10.64 3.17 -4.96
N VAL A 72 -9.92 3.33 -6.07
CA VAL A 72 -8.61 2.66 -6.27
C VAL A 72 -7.61 3.10 -5.19
N ALA A 73 -7.53 4.41 -4.90
CA ALA A 73 -6.63 4.94 -3.88
C ALA A 73 -6.98 4.42 -2.47
N ALA A 74 -8.26 4.41 -2.10
CA ALA A 74 -8.70 3.94 -0.79
C ALA A 74 -8.39 2.45 -0.58
N VAL A 75 -8.68 1.59 -1.56
CA VAL A 75 -8.33 0.16 -1.47
C VAL A 75 -6.80 -0.01 -1.43
N TYR A 76 -6.05 0.75 -2.21
CA TYR A 76 -4.59 0.71 -2.19
C TYR A 76 -4.03 1.07 -0.80
N LEU A 77 -4.53 2.15 -0.20
CA LEU A 77 -4.15 2.59 1.15
C LEU A 77 -4.42 1.51 2.19
N VAL A 78 -5.58 0.86 2.13
CA VAL A 78 -5.94 -0.25 3.03
C VAL A 78 -4.93 -1.38 2.89
N LEU A 79 -4.64 -1.83 1.67
CA LEU A 79 -3.69 -2.92 1.47
C LEU A 79 -2.30 -2.60 2.02
N GLN A 80 -1.80 -1.38 1.77
CA GLN A 80 -0.49 -0.96 2.28
C GLN A 80 -0.47 -0.82 3.80
N SER A 81 -1.53 -0.27 4.39
CA SER A 81 -1.63 0.02 5.82
C SER A 81 -1.72 -1.22 6.68
N PHE A 82 -2.39 -2.26 6.17
CA PHE A 82 -2.54 -3.54 6.86
C PHE A 82 -1.57 -4.62 6.36
N ALA A 83 -0.54 -4.23 5.61
CA ALA A 83 0.48 -5.14 5.08
C ALA A 83 -0.11 -6.32 4.27
N ILE A 84 -1.24 -6.10 3.58
CA ILE A 84 -1.93 -7.13 2.81
C ILE A 84 -1.24 -7.28 1.44
N PRO A 85 -0.80 -8.49 1.07
CA PRO A 85 -0.20 -8.72 -0.24
C PRO A 85 -1.23 -8.55 -1.37
N GLY A 86 -0.76 -8.07 -2.53
CA GLY A 86 -1.60 -7.93 -3.74
C GLY A 86 -1.77 -6.49 -4.25
N SER A 87 -1.10 -5.49 -3.66
CA SER A 87 -1.12 -4.12 -4.19
C SER A 87 -0.65 -4.00 -5.64
N ILE A 88 0.14 -4.97 -6.13
CA ILE A 88 0.59 -5.05 -7.53
C ILE A 88 -0.57 -5.04 -8.54
N PHE A 89 -1.70 -5.69 -8.22
CA PHE A 89 -2.86 -5.68 -9.10
C PHE A 89 -3.47 -4.28 -9.21
N LEU A 90 -3.48 -3.51 -8.12
CA LEU A 90 -3.95 -2.13 -8.13
C LEU A 90 -2.96 -1.19 -8.82
N THR A 91 -1.65 -1.47 -8.75
CA THR A 91 -0.65 -0.75 -9.55
C THR A 91 -0.94 -0.95 -11.05
N ILE A 92 -1.05 -2.20 -11.50
CA ILE A 92 -1.38 -2.53 -12.90
C ILE A 92 -2.71 -1.89 -13.32
N LEU A 93 -3.73 -2.02 -12.48
CA LEU A 93 -5.06 -1.42 -12.70
C LEU A 93 -4.97 0.11 -12.80
N SER A 94 -4.16 0.77 -11.97
CA SER A 94 -3.98 2.22 -12.02
C SER A 94 -3.34 2.67 -13.34
N GLY A 95 -2.35 1.92 -13.84
CA GLY A 95 -1.75 2.17 -15.16
C GLY A 95 -2.73 1.92 -16.32
N TYR A 96 -3.67 0.98 -16.14
CA TYR A 96 -4.76 0.76 -17.09
C TYR A 96 -5.84 1.83 -16.99
N LEU A 97 -6.17 2.38 -15.83
CA LEU A 97 -7.30 3.30 -15.71
C LEU A 97 -6.90 4.76 -15.99
N PHE A 98 -5.75 5.20 -15.48
CA PHE A 98 -5.43 6.63 -15.44
C PHE A 98 -4.30 7.01 -16.41
N PRO A 99 -4.24 8.29 -16.83
CA PRO A 99 -3.08 8.83 -17.53
C PRO A 99 -1.80 8.61 -16.72
N PHE A 100 -0.68 8.41 -17.41
CA PHE A 100 0.61 8.06 -16.79
C PHE A 100 1.00 8.94 -15.58
N PRO A 101 0.95 10.29 -15.64
CA PRO A 101 1.35 11.13 -14.50
C PRO A 101 0.45 10.91 -13.27
N ILE A 102 -0.85 10.70 -13.50
CA ILE A 102 -1.83 10.49 -12.44
C ILE A 102 -1.65 9.10 -11.83
N ALA A 103 -1.50 8.06 -12.66
CA ALA A 103 -1.26 6.70 -12.19
C ALA A 103 -0.01 6.61 -11.31
N LEU A 104 1.08 7.26 -11.72
CA LEU A 104 2.33 7.30 -10.97
C LEU A 104 2.20 8.07 -9.67
N ALA A 105 1.60 9.27 -9.70
CA ALA A 105 1.40 10.06 -8.49
C ALA A 105 0.55 9.30 -7.46
N VAL A 106 -0.57 8.71 -7.88
CA VAL A 106 -1.48 7.95 -7.00
C VAL A 106 -0.76 6.76 -6.38
N VAL A 107 -0.08 5.95 -7.18
CA VAL A 107 0.60 4.73 -6.69
C VAL A 107 1.74 5.09 -5.73
N CYS A 108 2.58 6.07 -6.05
CA CYS A 108 3.67 6.48 -5.18
C CYS A 108 3.17 7.10 -3.87
N LEU A 109 2.17 7.99 -3.93
CA LEU A 109 1.60 8.63 -2.75
C LEU A 109 0.84 7.64 -1.87
N CYS A 110 0.00 6.78 -2.45
CA CYS A 110 -0.73 5.75 -1.69
C CYS A 110 0.22 4.72 -1.08
N SER A 111 1.29 4.36 -1.80
CA SER A 111 2.32 3.46 -1.26
C SER A 111 3.04 4.09 -0.07
N ALA A 112 3.53 5.33 -0.19
CA ALA A 112 4.26 5.99 0.90
C ALA A 112 3.38 6.27 2.12
N SER A 113 2.17 6.79 1.92
CA SER A 113 1.23 7.11 3.00
C SER A 113 0.66 5.85 3.68
N GLY A 114 0.22 4.85 2.93
CA GLY A 114 -0.24 3.59 3.50
C GLY A 114 0.88 2.83 4.21
N ALA A 115 2.09 2.81 3.63
CA ALA A 115 3.26 2.24 4.29
C ALA A 115 3.61 2.96 5.60
N ALA A 116 3.43 4.28 5.68
CA ALA A 116 3.61 5.04 6.92
C ALA A 116 2.58 4.65 8.00
N VAL A 117 1.31 4.43 7.62
CA VAL A 117 0.30 3.91 8.57
C VAL A 117 0.71 2.53 9.07
N CYS A 118 1.11 1.62 8.18
CA CYS A 118 1.64 0.30 8.56
C CYS A 118 2.85 0.40 9.48
N TYR A 119 3.77 1.34 9.20
CA TYR A 119 4.93 1.62 10.03
C TYR A 119 4.52 1.97 11.46
N PHE A 120 3.56 2.88 11.63
CA PHE A 120 3.09 3.27 12.96
C PHE A 120 2.33 2.15 13.68
N LEU A 121 1.53 1.37 12.95
CA LEU A 121 0.85 0.20 13.50
C LEU A 121 1.86 -0.87 13.96
N SER A 122 2.87 -1.16 13.15
CA SER A 122 3.94 -2.11 13.50
C SER A 122 4.78 -1.63 14.69
N GLN A 123 5.16 -0.35 14.71
CA GLN A 123 5.87 0.25 15.85
C GLN A 123 5.06 0.14 17.15
N SER A 124 3.75 0.39 17.08
CA SER A 124 2.88 0.43 18.25
C SER A 124 2.47 -0.96 18.74
N LEU A 125 2.12 -1.87 17.83
CA LEU A 125 1.54 -3.18 18.15
C LEU A 125 2.58 -4.30 18.05
N GLY A 126 3.38 -4.32 16.98
CA GLY A 126 4.29 -5.41 16.63
C GLY A 126 5.60 -5.42 17.42
N ARG A 127 6.15 -4.24 17.73
CA ARG A 127 7.51 -4.13 18.30
C ARG A 127 7.74 -4.95 19.56
N LYS A 128 6.83 -4.88 20.54
CA LYS A 128 6.96 -5.64 21.79
C LYS A 128 6.86 -7.15 21.59
N ILE A 129 5.99 -7.59 20.68
CA ILE A 129 5.75 -9.01 20.40
C ILE A 129 6.99 -9.59 19.71
N ILE A 130 7.45 -8.94 18.65
CA ILE A 130 8.57 -9.45 17.84
C ILE A 130 9.88 -9.42 18.63
N LEU A 131 10.15 -8.37 19.42
CA LEU A 131 11.32 -8.33 20.30
C LEU A 131 11.29 -9.41 21.40
N LYS A 132 10.10 -9.85 21.83
CA LYS A 132 9.96 -10.92 22.81
C LYS A 132 10.28 -12.30 22.22
N TYR A 133 9.82 -12.57 21.00
CA TYR A 133 9.98 -13.88 20.37
C TYR A 133 11.28 -14.03 19.55
N PHE A 134 11.82 -12.94 19.01
CA PHE A 134 12.98 -12.96 18.10
C PHE A 134 14.03 -11.88 18.43
N PRO A 135 14.47 -11.72 19.70
CA PRO A 135 15.37 -10.63 20.09
C PRO A 135 16.70 -10.65 19.33
N GLU A 136 17.37 -11.80 19.24
CA GLU A 136 18.71 -11.92 18.63
C GLU A 136 18.71 -11.59 17.13
N ARG A 137 17.71 -12.06 16.38
CA ARG A 137 17.58 -11.75 14.95
C ARG A 137 17.34 -10.27 14.71
N ILE A 138 16.47 -9.64 15.50
CA ILE A 138 16.21 -8.20 15.40
C ILE A 138 17.46 -7.40 15.74
N GLN A 139 18.17 -7.73 16.82
CA GLN A 139 19.41 -7.05 17.18
C GLN A 139 20.48 -7.15 16.08
N LYS A 140 20.64 -8.34 15.48
CA LYS A 140 21.55 -8.52 14.33
C LYS A 140 21.17 -7.62 13.16
N TRP A 141 19.89 -7.60 12.78
CA TRP A 141 19.43 -6.77 11.66
C TRP A 141 19.49 -5.27 11.98
N GLN A 142 19.20 -4.87 13.22
CA GLN A 142 19.39 -3.50 13.69
C GLN A 142 20.85 -3.07 13.56
N ALA A 143 21.81 -3.93 13.94
CA ALA A 143 23.23 -3.66 13.79
C ALA A 143 23.63 -3.49 12.31
N GLU A 144 23.09 -4.30 11.39
CA GLU A 144 23.34 -4.13 9.95
C GLU A 144 22.74 -2.84 9.39
N ILE A 145 21.51 -2.49 9.79
CA ILE A 145 20.87 -1.24 9.39
C ILE A 145 21.63 -0.02 9.94
N GLN A 146 22.16 -0.12 11.16
CA GLN A 146 22.95 0.94 11.77
C GLN A 146 24.23 1.24 10.97
N LYS A 147 24.86 0.24 10.35
CA LYS A 147 26.00 0.46 9.43
C LYS A 147 25.62 1.30 8.20
N GLN A 148 24.34 1.30 7.82
CA GLN A 148 23.81 2.02 6.66
C GLN A 148 23.08 3.32 7.06
N LYS A 149 23.25 3.81 8.30
CA LYS A 149 22.49 4.95 8.85
C LYS A 149 22.54 6.22 7.99
N GLU A 150 23.71 6.54 7.43
CA GLU A 150 23.90 7.70 6.55
C GLU A 150 23.24 7.53 5.17
N ASN A 151 22.98 6.28 4.75
CA ASN A 151 22.47 5.93 3.43
C ASN A 151 21.08 5.27 3.46
N LEU A 152 20.33 5.39 4.56
CA LEU A 152 19.04 4.70 4.74
C LEU A 152 18.03 5.00 3.63
N PHE A 153 17.99 6.25 3.14
CA PHE A 153 17.14 6.61 2.01
C PHE A 153 17.46 5.75 0.78
N ASN A 154 18.73 5.72 0.36
CA ASN A 154 19.19 4.93 -0.79
C ASN A 154 18.95 3.43 -0.58
N TYR A 155 19.17 2.95 0.66
CA TYR A 155 18.93 1.57 1.02
C TYR A 155 17.44 1.17 0.86
N ILE A 156 16.51 2.00 1.35
CA ILE A 156 15.06 1.76 1.19
C ILE A 156 14.65 1.86 -0.29
N VAL A 157 15.17 2.82 -1.05
CA VAL A 157 14.92 2.91 -2.49
C VAL A 157 15.36 1.63 -3.18
N PHE A 158 16.57 1.15 -2.91
CA PHE A 158 17.09 -0.10 -3.48
C PHE A 158 16.19 -1.30 -3.16
N LEU A 159 15.78 -1.46 -1.90
CA LEU A 159 14.91 -2.55 -1.47
C LEU A 159 13.52 -2.54 -2.13
N ARG A 160 13.02 -1.37 -2.54
CA ARG A 160 11.70 -1.25 -3.17
C ARG A 160 11.72 -1.28 -4.69
N VAL A 161 12.84 -0.88 -5.29
CA VAL A 161 13.07 -1.06 -6.72
C VAL A 161 13.31 -2.54 -7.04
N THR A 162 14.06 -3.23 -6.18
CA THR A 162 14.36 -4.65 -6.36
C THR A 162 13.23 -5.53 -5.81
N PRO A 163 12.90 -6.66 -6.46
CA PRO A 163 11.86 -7.58 -6.00
C PRO A 163 12.34 -8.53 -4.89
N ILE A 164 13.45 -8.22 -4.21
CA ILE A 164 14.10 -9.11 -3.23
C ILE A 164 13.21 -9.32 -2.01
N LEU A 165 12.62 -8.22 -1.50
CA LEU A 165 11.76 -8.26 -0.33
C LEU A 165 10.34 -7.82 -0.70
N PRO A 166 9.30 -8.50 -0.20
CA PRO A 166 7.93 -8.04 -0.36
C PRO A 166 7.73 -6.65 0.28
N ASN A 167 6.98 -5.78 -0.38
CA ASN A 167 6.69 -4.43 0.13
C ASN A 167 6.07 -4.45 1.54
N TRP A 168 5.14 -5.39 1.79
CA TRP A 168 4.51 -5.54 3.11
C TRP A 168 5.54 -5.84 4.21
N PHE A 169 6.58 -6.61 3.89
CA PHE A 169 7.63 -6.97 4.84
C PHE A 169 8.47 -5.75 5.20
N ILE A 170 8.87 -4.95 4.21
CA ILE A 170 9.60 -3.70 4.42
C ILE A 170 8.78 -2.76 5.31
N ASN A 171 7.48 -2.59 5.04
CA ASN A 171 6.60 -1.72 5.82
C ASN A 171 6.54 -2.12 7.31
N VAL A 172 6.47 -3.42 7.59
CA VAL A 172 6.40 -3.95 8.97
C VAL A 172 7.77 -3.94 9.64
N ALA A 173 8.84 -4.28 8.93
CA ALA A 173 10.18 -4.46 9.49
C ALA A 173 10.90 -3.12 9.77
N SER A 174 10.74 -2.11 8.93
CA SER A 174 11.42 -0.80 9.09
C SER A 174 11.34 -0.19 10.50
N PRO A 175 10.16 -0.08 11.17
CA PRO A 175 10.10 0.47 12.53
C PRO A 175 10.75 -0.44 13.58
N LEU A 176 10.75 -1.75 13.36
CA LEU A 176 11.37 -2.74 14.25
C LEU A 176 12.90 -2.68 14.18
N LEU A 177 13.41 -2.30 13.01
CA LEU A 177 14.84 -2.14 12.73
C LEU A 177 15.35 -0.71 12.96
N ASP A 178 14.55 0.14 13.63
CA ASP A 178 14.90 1.53 13.96
C ASP A 178 15.22 2.42 12.76
N VAL A 179 14.65 2.11 11.58
CA VAL A 179 14.71 2.99 10.42
C VAL A 179 13.82 4.22 10.67
N PRO A 180 14.35 5.45 10.57
CA PRO A 180 13.55 6.65 10.79
C PRO A 180 12.43 6.82 9.74
N LEU A 181 11.30 7.43 10.12
CA LEU A 181 10.14 7.60 9.25
C LEU A 181 10.45 8.41 7.97
N LYS A 182 11.26 9.47 8.07
CA LYS A 182 11.58 10.34 6.92
C LYS A 182 12.24 9.58 5.76
N PRO A 183 13.41 8.91 5.94
CA PRO A 183 14.04 8.14 4.88
C PRO A 183 13.16 6.97 4.42
N PHE A 184 12.37 6.37 5.32
CA PHE A 184 11.40 5.36 4.94
C PHE A 184 10.31 5.91 4.01
N PHE A 185 9.66 7.02 4.36
CA PHE A 185 8.56 7.61 3.60
C PHE A 185 9.03 8.09 2.23
N PHE A 186 10.07 8.91 2.18
CA PHE A 186 10.59 9.43 0.91
C PHE A 186 11.26 8.33 0.08
N GLY A 187 11.96 7.39 0.73
CA GLY A 187 12.53 6.23 0.04
C GLY A 187 11.44 5.31 -0.54
N THR A 188 10.27 5.24 0.11
CA THR A 188 9.09 4.54 -0.43
C THR A 188 8.51 5.24 -1.63
N LEU A 189 8.32 6.56 -1.52
CA LEU A 189 7.81 7.39 -2.60
C LEU A 189 8.69 7.30 -3.85
N ALA A 190 10.01 7.37 -3.67
CA ALA A 190 10.98 7.28 -4.77
C ALA A 190 11.17 5.84 -5.27
N GLY A 191 11.29 4.85 -4.37
CA GLY A 191 11.62 3.46 -4.74
C GLY A 191 10.51 2.71 -5.45
N VAL A 192 9.25 3.11 -5.28
CA VAL A 192 8.09 2.51 -5.98
C VAL A 192 7.94 3.07 -7.40
N ALA A 193 8.50 4.25 -7.69
CA ALA A 193 8.32 4.90 -8.98
C ALA A 193 8.92 4.10 -10.15
N PRO A 194 10.17 3.58 -10.09
CA PRO A 194 10.76 2.81 -11.21
C PRO A 194 9.98 1.53 -11.59
N PRO A 195 9.65 0.60 -10.68
CA PRO A 195 8.87 -0.59 -11.06
C PRO A 195 7.47 -0.23 -11.55
N SER A 196 6.84 0.81 -10.97
CA SER A 196 5.53 1.31 -11.42
C SER A 196 5.60 1.89 -12.83
N PHE A 197 6.65 2.66 -13.15
CA PHE A 197 6.90 3.19 -14.49
C PHE A 197 6.94 2.07 -15.53
N CYS A 198 7.74 1.04 -15.29
CA CYS A 198 7.86 -0.11 -16.18
C CYS A 198 6.53 -0.83 -16.36
N SER A 199 5.78 -1.01 -15.27
CA SER A 199 4.45 -1.62 -15.30
C SER A 199 3.47 -0.80 -16.16
N PHE A 200 3.41 0.52 -15.96
CA PHE A 200 2.48 1.37 -16.69
C PHE A 200 2.80 1.45 -18.18
N LYS A 201 4.08 1.57 -18.53
CA LYS A 201 4.50 1.53 -19.94
C LYS A 201 4.02 0.25 -20.62
N ARG A 202 4.20 -0.91 -19.98
CA ARG A 202 3.75 -2.19 -20.52
C ARG A 202 2.23 -2.25 -20.70
N VAL A 203 1.48 -1.81 -19.69
CA VAL A 203 0.01 -1.85 -19.70
C VAL A 203 -0.58 -0.88 -20.72
N GLN A 204 -0.04 0.34 -20.81
CA GLN A 204 -0.55 1.37 -21.71
C GLN A 204 -0.22 1.08 -23.18
N HIS A 205 0.87 0.37 -23.48
CA HIS A 205 1.14 -0.15 -24.83
C HIS A 205 0.22 -1.31 -25.24
N SER A 206 -0.43 -1.97 -24.28
CA SER A 206 -1.32 -3.12 -24.55
C SER A 206 -2.79 -2.73 -24.69
N LYS A 207 -3.10 -1.43 -24.64
CA LYS A 207 -4.43 -0.86 -24.87
C LYS A 207 -4.63 -0.52 -26.33
#